data_AF-A0A2N0KYD4-F1
#
_entry.id   AF-A0A2N0KYD4-F1
#
_cell.length_a   1.000
_cell.length_b   1.000
_cell.length_c   1.000
_cell.angle_alpha   90.00
_cell.angle_beta   90.00
_cell.angle_gamma   90.00
#
_symmetry.space_group_name_H-M   'P 1'
#
loop_
_entity.id
_entity.type
_entity.pdbx_description
1 polymer ?
#
loop_
_entity_poly.entity_id
_entity_poly.type
_entity_poly.pdbx_seq_one_letter_code
_entity_poly.pdbx_strand_id
1 'polypeptide(L)' 'RLIETFDSELEILLNVPVGDITGALPENGQRVAEGVSKVRAGDIYFEPGFDGQFGKVQVWSDE' A
#
# COMPACT_ATOMS: atom_id res chain seq x y z
N ARG A 1 -3.23 -11.55 -10.42
CA ARG A 1 -3.40 -10.34 -11.27
C ARG A 1 -2.22 -9.39 -11.17
N LEU A 2 -1.98 -8.70 -10.05
CA LEU A 2 -0.86 -7.73 -9.98
C LEU A 2 0.52 -8.38 -10.20
N ILE A 3 0.84 -9.45 -9.48
CA ILE A 3 2.13 -10.17 -9.63
C ILE A 3 2.29 -10.71 -11.06
N GLU A 4 1.21 -11.23 -11.65
CA GLU A 4 1.22 -11.70 -13.04
C GLU A 4 1.43 -10.56 -14.05
N THR A 5 1.08 -9.32 -13.68
CA THR A 5 1.17 -8.13 -14.55
C THR A 5 2.50 -7.40 -14.37
N PHE A 6 3.06 -7.42 -13.16
CA PHE A 6 4.20 -6.60 -12.73
C PHE A 6 5.33 -7.40 -12.08
N ASP A 7 5.45 -8.68 -12.43
CA ASP A 7 6.50 -9.61 -11.99
C ASP A 7 6.42 -10.07 -10.52
N SER A 8 6.68 -9.19 -9.55
CA SER A 8 6.78 -9.57 -8.13
C SER A 8 6.10 -8.60 -7.18
N GLU A 9 5.73 -9.07 -5.98
CA GLU A 9 5.16 -8.20 -4.94
C GLU A 9 6.10 -7.04 -4.58
N LEU A 10 7.39 -7.32 -4.41
CA LEU A 10 8.36 -6.29 -4.05
C LEU A 10 8.49 -5.24 -5.15
N GLU A 11 8.46 -5.65 -6.42
CA GLU A 11 8.44 -4.74 -7.57
C GLU A 11 7.21 -3.83 -7.54
N ILE A 12 6.03 -4.40 -7.28
CA ILE A 12 4.77 -3.65 -7.12
C ILE A 12 4.85 -2.67 -5.96
N LEU A 13 5.41 -3.07 -4.82
CA LEU A 13 5.45 -2.24 -3.62
C LEU A 13 6.50 -1.13 -3.69
N LEU A 14 7.59 -1.30 -4.44
CA LEU A 14 8.71 -0.34 -4.47
C LEU A 14 8.78 0.50 -5.75
N ASN A 15 8.54 -0.09 -6.91
CA ASN A 15 8.99 0.50 -8.18
C ASN A 15 7.86 0.79 -9.17
N VAL A 16 6.84 -0.08 -9.25
CA VAL A 16 5.74 0.10 -10.22
C VAL A 16 5.07 1.47 -10.04
N PRO A 17 4.86 2.26 -11.11
CA PRO A 17 4.14 3.52 -11.03
C PRO A 17 2.71 3.34 -10.51
N VAL A 18 2.29 4.24 -9.62
CA VAL A 18 0.98 4.18 -8.95
C VAL A 18 -0.20 4.19 -9.95
N GLY A 19 -0.06 4.90 -11.07
CA GLY A 19 -1.07 4.92 -12.14
C GLY A 19 -1.28 3.56 -12.80
N ASP A 20 -0.21 2.77 -12.95
CA ASP A 20 -0.29 1.44 -13.56
C ASP A 20 -0.99 0.45 -12.62
N ILE A 21 -0.74 0.56 -11.31
CA ILE A 21 -1.45 -0.22 -10.27
C ILE A 21 -2.95 0.08 -10.31
N THR A 22 -3.33 1.36 -10.52
CA THR A 22 -4.74 1.77 -10.64
C THR A 22 -5.41 1.09 -11.84
N GLY A 23 -4.74 1.08 -13.00
CA GLY A 23 -5.27 0.49 -14.23
C GLY A 23 -5.31 -1.04 -14.24
N ALA A 24 -4.42 -1.70 -13.50
CA ALA A 24 -4.32 -3.17 -13.46
C ALA A 24 -5.43 -3.84 -12.63
N LEU A 25 -6.18 -3.08 -11.84
CA LEU A 25 -7.26 -3.57 -10.98
C LEU A 25 -8.60 -2.93 -11.38
N PRO A 26 -9.52 -3.69 -12.01
CA PRO A 26 -10.83 -3.19 -12.45
C PRO A 26 -11.69 -2.64 -11.30
N GLU A 27 -11.52 -3.22 -10.11
CA GLU A 27 -12.20 -2.84 -8.88
C GLU A 27 -11.13 -2.52 -7.83
N ASN A 28 -11.33 -1.46 -7.06
CA ASN A 28 -10.44 -1.02 -5.98
C ASN A 28 -9.03 -0.57 -6.39
N GLY A 29 -8.70 -0.52 -7.69
CA GLY A 29 -7.37 -0.11 -8.17
C GLY A 29 -6.94 1.24 -7.62
N GLN A 30 -7.84 2.22 -7.57
CA GLN A 30 -7.58 3.54 -7.01
C GLN A 30 -7.17 3.45 -5.53
N ARG A 31 -7.87 2.65 -4.73
CA ARG A 31 -7.61 2.52 -3.28
C ARG A 31 -6.31 1.77 -2.99
N VAL A 32 -6.00 0.74 -3.77
CA VAL A 32 -4.73 0.01 -3.66
C VAL A 32 -3.56 0.89 -4.06
N ALA A 33 -3.68 1.59 -5.19
CA ALA A 33 -2.66 2.50 -5.69
C ALA A 33 -2.38 3.63 -4.70
N GLU A 34 -3.42 4.26 -4.15
CA GLU A 34 -3.29 5.28 -3.10
C GLU A 34 -2.56 4.73 -1.86
N GLY A 35 -2.93 3.53 -1.41
CA GLY A 35 -2.28 2.91 -0.25
C GLY A 35 -0.80 2.64 -0.48
N VAL A 36 -0.41 2.13 -1.66
CA VAL A 36 1.00 1.95 -2.03
C VAL A 36 1.72 3.30 -2.05
N SER A 37 1.12 4.33 -2.64
CA SER A 37 1.69 5.69 -2.69
C SER A 37 1.95 6.25 -1.29
N LYS A 38 0.97 6.16 -0.39
CA LYS A 38 1.06 6.64 0.99
C LYS A 38 2.14 5.92 1.79
N VAL A 39 2.18 4.59 1.70
CA VAL A 39 3.21 3.78 2.37
C VAL A 39 4.61 4.14 1.86
N ARG A 40 4.81 4.30 0.55
CA ARG A 40 6.10 4.73 -0.03
C ARG A 40 6.54 6.11 0.44
N ALA A 41 5.58 7.03 0.61
CA ALA A 41 5.83 8.38 1.09
C ALA A 41 6.05 8.47 2.62
N GLY A 42 5.75 7.41 3.36
CA GLY A 42 5.68 7.45 4.83
C GLY A 42 4.49 8.27 5.36
N ASP A 43 3.50 8.56 4.51
CA ASP A 43 2.29 9.31 4.84
C ASP A 43 1.21 8.35 5.37
N ILE A 44 1.50 7.78 6.53
CA ILE A 44 0.67 6.78 7.22
C ILE A 44 0.63 7.06 8.71
N TYR A 45 -0.39 6.53 9.38
CA TYR A 45 -0.56 6.61 10.82
C TYR A 45 -0.04 5.32 11.44
N PHE A 46 0.65 5.44 12.58
CA PHE A 46 1.04 4.26 13.34
C PHE A 46 1.01 4.50 14.84
N GLU A 47 0.56 3.48 15.56
CA GLU A 47 0.66 3.39 17.01
C GLU A 47 1.81 2.43 17.34
N PRO A 48 2.83 2.85 18.08
CA PRO A 48 3.93 1.96 18.46
C PRO A 48 3.41 0.83 19.36
N GLY A 49 3.99 -0.36 19.18
CA GLY A 49 3.75 -1.49 20.06
C GLY A 49 4.42 -1.31 21.43
N PHE A 50 3.92 -2.03 22.43
CA PHE A 50 4.48 -2.06 23.78
C PHE A 50 4.29 -3.44 24.43
N ASP A 51 5.16 -3.80 25.37
CA ASP A 51 5.05 -5.02 26.20
C ASP A 51 4.77 -6.31 25.41
N GLY A 52 5.49 -6.50 24.31
CA GLY A 52 5.35 -7.69 23.45
C GLY A 52 4.15 -7.66 22.51
N GLN A 53 3.40 -6.56 22.45
CA GLN A 53 2.34 -6.34 21.48
C GLN A 53 2.87 -5.61 20.25
N PHE A 54 2.42 -6.03 19.07
CA PHE A 54 2.70 -5.30 17.82
C PHE A 54 2.01 -3.94 17.82
N GLY A 55 2.64 -2.97 17.17
CA GLY A 55 2.00 -1.69 16.87
C GLY A 55 0.90 -1.84 15.82
N LYS A 56 0.14 -0.77 15.62
CA LYS A 56 -0.87 -0.68 14.56
C LYS A 56 -0.40 0.27 13.48
N VAL A 57 -0.74 -0.02 12.23
CA VAL A 57 -0.47 0.85 11.09
C VAL A 57 -1.78 1.03 10.32
N GLN A 58 -2.07 2.27 9.95
CA GLN A 58 -3.25 2.63 9.19
C GLN A 58 -2.85 3.57 8.05
N VAL A 59 -3.34 3.27 6.85
CA VAL A 59 -3.09 4.09 5.67
C VAL A 59 -3.97 5.34 5.65
N TRP A 60 -5.18 5.24 6.23
CA TRP A 60 -6.14 6.32 6.34
C TRP A 60 -6.48 6.54 7.81
N SER A 61 -6.77 7.78 8.20
CA SER A 61 -7.22 8.11 9.55
C SER A 61 -8.63 7.59 9.82
N ASP A 62 -8.92 7.29 11.08
CA ASP A 62 -10.24 6.85 11.57
C ASP A 62 -11.22 8.01 11.89
N GLU A 63 -11.04 9.21 11.29
CA GLU A 63 -12.10 10.24 11.36
C GLU A 63 -13.35 9.82 10.58
#